data_AF-A0A3D0F6G3-F1
#
_entry.id   AF-A0A3D0F6G3-F1
#
_cell.length_a   1.000
_cell.length_b   1.000
_cell.length_c   1.000
_cell.angle_alpha   90.00
_cell.angle_beta   90.00
_cell.angle_gamma   90.00
#
_symmetry.space_group_name_H-M   'P 1'
#
loop_
_entity.id
_entity.type
_entity.pdbx_description
1 polymer ?
#
loop_
_entity_poly.entity_id
_entity_poly.type
_entity_poly.pdbx_seq_one_letter_code
_entity_poly.pdbx_strand_id
1 'polypeptide(L)'
;DSRLAEKSAVDMVVAGKSAVDMVMAEKALDYMGFKGGEQLLGHPVDYIFLGSCTNGRIEDFRDFAGLVKGRRKAPGVTAWLVPGSKRVERQIEAEGLGEILREAGFVVRQPGCSACLGMNEDKVPEGKYCISTTNRNFEGRQGPGARTILAGPLVAAASAITGVITDPRELVNATGSDNANGSDNTTGIENTYNSKSANTK
;
A
#
# COMPACT_ATOMS: atom_id res chain seq x y z
N ASP A 1 -46.14 13.41 -9.63
CA ASP A 1 -45.24 12.81 -8.64
C ASP A 1 -45.14 11.31 -8.93
N SER A 2 -44.18 10.94 -9.79
CA SER A 2 -43.89 9.54 -10.22
C SER A 2 -42.66 9.48 -11.15
N ARG A 3 -42.34 10.58 -11.86
CA ARG A 3 -41.17 10.69 -12.76
C ARG A 3 -39.81 10.86 -12.06
N LEU A 4 -39.77 11.04 -10.74
CA LEU A 4 -38.52 11.11 -9.97
C LEU A 4 -38.04 9.73 -9.51
N ALA A 5 -38.93 8.75 -9.34
CA ALA A 5 -38.56 7.37 -9.05
C ALA A 5 -38.10 6.61 -10.31
N GLU A 6 -38.64 6.96 -11.48
CA GLU A 6 -38.30 6.31 -12.76
C GLU A 6 -36.87 6.62 -13.24
N LYS A 7 -36.33 7.82 -12.92
CA LYS A 7 -34.94 8.17 -13.25
C LYS A 7 -33.90 7.33 -12.49
N SER A 8 -34.26 6.81 -11.31
CA SER A 8 -33.37 5.95 -10.53
C SER A 8 -33.09 4.62 -11.24
N ALA A 9 -34.08 4.04 -11.93
CA ALA A 9 -33.94 2.72 -12.53
C ALA A 9 -33.24 2.76 -13.90
N VAL A 10 -33.44 3.84 -14.67
CA VAL A 10 -32.85 3.99 -16.01
C VAL A 10 -31.35 4.28 -15.92
N ASP A 11 -30.89 5.06 -14.94
CA ASP A 11 -29.46 5.29 -14.69
C ASP A 11 -28.74 4.04 -14.11
N MET A 12 -29.48 3.16 -13.42
CA MET A 12 -28.97 1.88 -12.89
C MET A 12 -28.64 0.86 -14.00
N VAL A 13 -29.35 0.90 -15.13
CA VAL A 13 -29.11 -0.01 -16.27
C VAL A 13 -27.86 0.36 -17.06
N VAL A 14 -27.44 1.64 -17.04
CA VAL A 14 -26.27 2.13 -17.81
C VAL A 14 -24.93 1.65 -17.22
N ALA A 15 -24.89 1.26 -15.93
CA ALA A 15 -23.68 0.82 -15.25
C ALA A 15 -23.50 -0.71 -15.12
N GLY A 16 -24.48 -1.51 -15.60
CA GLY A 16 -24.37 -2.98 -15.63
C GLY A 16 -24.25 -3.69 -14.27
N LYS A 17 -24.58 -3.01 -13.15
CA LYS A 17 -24.51 -3.60 -11.80
C LYS A 17 -25.89 -4.06 -11.33
N SER A 18 -25.97 -5.28 -10.83
CA SER A 18 -27.20 -5.84 -10.27
C SER A 18 -27.54 -5.21 -8.92
N ALA A 19 -28.80 -5.31 -8.48
CA ALA A 19 -29.21 -4.87 -7.13
C ALA A 19 -28.40 -5.58 -6.03
N VAL A 20 -27.96 -6.82 -6.27
CA VAL A 20 -27.09 -7.57 -5.35
C VAL A 20 -25.72 -6.92 -5.24
N ASP A 21 -25.12 -6.50 -6.36
CA ASP A 21 -23.81 -5.84 -6.38
C ASP A 21 -23.82 -4.53 -5.59
N MET A 22 -24.94 -3.80 -5.64
CA MET A 22 -25.11 -2.55 -4.89
C MET A 22 -25.14 -2.79 -3.38
N VAL A 23 -25.91 -3.78 -2.92
CA VAL A 23 -25.97 -4.13 -1.49
C VAL A 23 -24.64 -4.66 -0.98
N MET A 24 -23.91 -5.45 -1.78
CA MET A 24 -22.58 -5.93 -1.39
C MET A 24 -21.55 -4.81 -1.33
N ALA A 25 -21.60 -3.87 -2.29
CA ALA A 25 -20.73 -2.70 -2.29
C ALA A 25 -20.98 -1.80 -1.08
N GLU A 26 -22.25 -1.55 -0.73
CA GLU A 26 -22.63 -0.77 0.45
C GLU A 26 -22.10 -1.41 1.75
N LYS A 27 -22.29 -2.72 1.93
CA LYS A 27 -21.73 -3.45 3.07
C LYS A 27 -20.21 -3.36 3.16
N ALA A 28 -19.52 -3.49 2.02
CA ALA A 28 -18.06 -3.39 1.98
C ALA A 28 -17.57 -1.97 2.34
N LEU A 29 -18.29 -0.94 1.87
CA LEU A 29 -18.01 0.46 2.22
C LEU A 29 -18.25 0.71 3.72
N ASP A 30 -19.37 0.22 4.27
CA ASP A 30 -19.69 0.32 5.70
C ASP A 30 -18.61 -0.36 6.57
N TYR A 31 -18.18 -1.57 6.19
CA TYR A 31 -17.09 -2.27 6.86
C TYR A 31 -15.80 -1.44 6.89
N MET A 32 -15.43 -0.90 5.73
CA MET A 32 -14.25 -0.05 5.58
C MET A 32 -14.43 1.35 6.15
N GLY A 33 -15.63 1.72 6.61
CA GLY A 33 -15.96 3.06 7.10
C GLY A 33 -15.87 4.15 6.04
N PHE A 34 -16.05 3.80 4.76
CA PHE A 34 -16.01 4.74 3.63
C PHE A 34 -17.40 5.05 3.10
N LYS A 35 -17.55 6.19 2.44
CA LYS A 35 -18.72 6.51 1.62
C LYS A 35 -18.41 6.35 0.14
N GLY A 36 -19.43 6.01 -0.66
CA GLY A 36 -19.29 5.95 -2.11
C GLY A 36 -18.81 7.29 -2.68
N GLY A 37 -17.74 7.26 -3.49
CA GLY A 37 -17.14 8.45 -4.09
C GLY A 37 -16.13 9.19 -3.20
N GLU A 38 -15.86 8.71 -1.99
CA GLU A 38 -14.82 9.25 -1.12
C GLU A 38 -13.42 9.02 -1.71
N GLN A 39 -12.52 10.00 -1.52
CA GLN A 39 -11.14 9.90 -1.97
C GLN A 39 -10.31 9.11 -0.97
N LEU A 40 -9.55 8.12 -1.47
CA LEU A 40 -8.61 7.39 -0.63
C LEU A 40 -7.34 8.18 -0.37
N LEU A 41 -6.85 8.95 -1.35
CA LEU A 41 -5.64 9.75 -1.18
C LEU A 41 -5.84 10.78 -0.05
N GLY A 42 -4.84 10.89 0.83
CA GLY A 42 -4.92 11.73 2.02
C GLY A 42 -5.68 11.11 3.19
N HIS A 43 -6.30 9.92 3.03
CA HIS A 43 -6.96 9.25 4.14
C HIS A 43 -5.92 8.77 5.18
N PRO A 44 -6.13 8.98 6.49
CA PRO A 44 -5.21 8.52 7.54
C PRO A 44 -4.96 7.01 7.50
N VAL A 45 -3.74 6.61 7.86
CA VAL A 45 -3.36 5.21 8.04
C VAL A 45 -2.75 5.00 9.41
N ASP A 46 -3.06 3.87 10.03
CA ASP A 46 -2.55 3.52 11.36
C ASP A 46 -1.44 2.47 11.27
N TYR A 47 -1.60 1.51 10.35
CA TYR A 47 -0.72 0.36 10.20
C TYR A 47 -0.17 0.23 8.78
N ILE A 48 1.07 -0.23 8.69
CA ILE A 48 1.73 -0.63 7.45
C ILE A 48 2.19 -2.06 7.61
N PHE A 49 1.81 -2.92 6.68
CA PHE A 49 2.27 -4.31 6.64
C PHE A 49 2.95 -4.58 5.30
N LEU A 50 4.28 -4.71 5.35
CA LEU A 50 5.11 -5.14 4.22
C LEU A 50 5.59 -6.55 4.53
N GLY A 51 5.08 -7.55 3.83
CA GLY A 51 5.52 -8.92 4.05
C GLY A 51 4.42 -9.96 4.00
N SER A 52 4.70 -11.10 3.39
CA SER A 52 3.92 -12.34 3.44
C SER A 52 4.68 -13.40 2.64
N CYS A 53 4.19 -14.64 2.67
CA CYS A 53 4.67 -15.69 1.77
C CYS A 53 4.51 -15.34 0.28
N THR A 54 3.66 -14.37 -0.07
CA THR A 54 3.43 -13.93 -1.46
C THR A 54 4.17 -12.65 -1.82
N ASN A 55 4.37 -11.74 -0.86
CA ASN A 55 4.86 -10.38 -1.05
C ASN A 55 5.76 -10.00 0.13
N GLY A 56 7.05 -10.26 -0.02
CA GLY A 56 8.09 -10.14 1.00
C GLY A 56 9.45 -10.55 0.41
N ARG A 57 9.62 -10.31 -0.89
CA ARG A 57 10.82 -10.60 -1.68
C ARG A 57 11.83 -9.48 -1.45
N ILE A 58 13.09 -9.72 -1.79
CA ILE A 58 14.12 -8.70 -1.60
C ILE A 58 13.82 -7.41 -2.37
N GLU A 59 13.20 -7.52 -3.56
CA GLU A 59 12.78 -6.37 -4.37
C GLU A 59 11.77 -5.49 -3.63
N ASP A 60 10.82 -6.08 -2.90
CA ASP A 60 9.84 -5.33 -2.12
C ASP A 60 10.52 -4.47 -1.03
N PHE A 61 11.58 -5.00 -0.42
CA PHE A 61 12.38 -4.28 0.59
C PHE A 61 13.30 -3.23 -0.04
N ARG A 62 13.85 -3.48 -1.22
CA ARG A 62 14.64 -2.48 -1.97
C ARG A 62 13.79 -1.28 -2.34
N ASP A 63 12.59 -1.52 -2.88
CA ASP A 63 11.64 -0.46 -3.24
C ASP A 63 11.23 0.36 -2.01
N PHE A 64 10.87 -0.32 -0.92
CA PHE A 64 10.49 0.34 0.33
C PHE A 64 11.67 1.16 0.90
N ALA A 65 12.85 0.55 1.03
CA ALA A 65 14.05 1.19 1.57
C ALA A 65 14.49 2.38 0.71
N GLY A 66 14.43 2.26 -0.62
CA GLY A 66 14.79 3.32 -1.56
C GLY A 66 13.92 4.57 -1.37
N LEU A 67 12.62 4.40 -1.18
CA LEU A 67 11.70 5.53 -0.99
C LEU A 67 11.83 6.19 0.41
N VAL A 68 12.09 5.40 1.45
CA VAL A 68 12.19 5.93 2.83
C VAL A 68 13.58 6.44 3.20
N LYS A 69 14.60 6.19 2.38
CA LYS A 69 15.98 6.64 2.64
C LYS A 69 16.03 8.16 2.86
N GLY A 70 16.68 8.57 3.95
CA GLY A 70 16.79 9.99 4.33
C GLY A 70 15.48 10.61 4.84
N ARG A 71 14.41 9.83 4.99
CA ARG A 71 13.11 10.25 5.53
C ARG A 71 12.81 9.50 6.83
N ARG A 72 11.71 9.86 7.49
CA ARG A 72 11.29 9.26 8.76
C ARG A 72 9.84 8.79 8.68
N LYS A 73 9.56 7.67 9.32
CA LYS A 73 8.20 7.17 9.54
C LYS A 73 7.35 8.24 10.24
N ALA A 74 6.09 8.39 9.81
CA ALA A 74 5.14 9.31 10.42
C ALA A 74 4.87 8.95 11.89
N PRO A 75 4.65 9.95 12.77
CA PRO A 75 4.20 9.71 14.14
C PRO A 75 2.89 8.91 14.16
N GLY A 76 2.73 8.01 15.13
CA GLY A 76 1.52 7.20 15.29
C GLY A 76 1.36 6.02 14.33
N VAL A 77 2.15 5.95 13.24
CA VAL A 77 2.12 4.80 12.32
C VAL A 77 2.89 3.62 12.89
N THR A 78 2.24 2.46 12.94
CA THR A 78 2.88 1.17 13.26
C THR A 78 3.22 0.42 11.99
N ALA A 79 4.50 0.04 11.82
CA ALA A 79 4.96 -0.65 10.62
C ALA A 79 5.52 -2.03 10.97
N TRP A 80 5.06 -3.04 10.24
CA TRP A 80 5.49 -4.43 10.36
C TRP A 80 6.11 -4.84 9.04
N LEU A 81 7.45 -4.85 9.00
CA LEU A 81 8.22 -5.27 7.83
C LEU A 81 8.71 -6.70 8.08
N VAL A 82 8.20 -7.66 7.32
CA VAL A 82 8.37 -9.09 7.55
C VAL A 82 8.94 -9.75 6.29
N PRO A 83 10.21 -10.18 6.29
CA PRO A 83 10.79 -10.85 5.14
C PRO A 83 10.06 -12.16 4.83
N GLY A 84 9.85 -12.47 3.56
CA GLY A 84 9.14 -13.69 3.14
C GLY A 84 9.93 -14.97 3.40
N SER A 85 11.22 -14.87 3.70
CA SER A 85 12.06 -16.02 4.07
C SER A 85 13.36 -15.60 4.78
N LYS A 86 14.02 -16.57 5.41
CA LYS A 86 15.38 -16.42 5.96
C LYS A 86 16.43 -16.03 4.91
N ARG A 87 16.22 -16.39 3.64
CA ARG A 87 17.09 -15.97 2.55
C ARG A 87 16.97 -14.46 2.32
N VAL A 88 15.75 -13.93 2.28
CA VAL A 88 15.50 -12.50 2.10
C VAL A 88 16.02 -11.70 3.30
N GLU A 89 15.82 -12.19 4.53
CA GLU A 89 16.41 -11.57 5.74
C GLU A 89 17.92 -11.39 5.61
N ARG A 90 18.67 -12.43 5.22
CA ARG A 90 20.12 -12.32 4.98
C ARG A 90 20.47 -11.36 3.86
N GLN A 91 19.65 -11.25 2.82
CA GLN A 91 19.86 -10.28 1.74
C GLN A 91 19.65 -8.84 2.22
N ILE A 92 18.64 -8.58 3.05
CA ILE A 92 18.40 -7.27 3.68
C ILE A 92 19.63 -6.82 4.48
N GLU A 93 20.23 -7.74 5.24
CA GLU A 93 21.46 -7.48 6.00
C GLU A 93 22.66 -7.24 5.07
N ALA A 94 22.88 -8.14 4.10
CA ALA A 94 24.02 -8.07 3.19
C ALA A 94 24.01 -6.83 2.28
N GLU A 95 22.83 -6.33 1.92
CA GLU A 95 22.65 -5.14 1.08
C GLU A 95 22.57 -3.84 1.90
N GLY A 96 22.66 -3.90 3.24
CA GLY A 96 22.57 -2.75 4.12
C GLY A 96 21.18 -2.10 4.18
N LEU A 97 20.14 -2.77 3.68
CA LEU A 97 18.76 -2.26 3.70
C LEU A 97 18.23 -2.14 5.13
N GLY A 98 18.64 -3.05 6.01
CA GLY A 98 18.26 -3.00 7.43
C GLY A 98 18.67 -1.70 8.11
N GLU A 99 19.83 -1.16 7.75
CA GLU A 99 20.34 0.11 8.30
C GLU A 99 19.50 1.30 7.83
N ILE A 100 19.23 1.38 6.52
CA ILE A 100 18.36 2.42 5.94
C ILE A 100 16.98 2.42 6.60
N LEU A 101 16.39 1.24 6.75
CA LEU A 101 15.09 1.08 7.39
C LEU A 101 15.12 1.51 8.86
N ARG A 102 16.18 1.14 9.59
CA ARG A 102 16.37 1.53 11.00
C ARG A 102 16.53 3.04 11.17
N GLU A 103 17.33 3.69 10.33
CA GLU A 103 17.51 5.15 10.33
C GLU A 103 16.18 5.89 10.09
N ALA A 104 15.35 5.34 9.21
CA ALA A 104 14.01 5.85 8.92
C ALA A 104 12.97 5.56 10.03
N GLY A 105 13.34 4.80 11.06
CA GLY A 105 12.48 4.48 12.21
C GLY A 105 11.63 3.23 12.02
N PHE A 106 12.02 2.33 11.12
CA PHE A 106 11.40 1.04 10.89
C PHE A 106 12.21 -0.09 11.54
N VAL A 107 11.52 -1.19 11.87
CA VAL A 107 12.15 -2.39 12.41
C VAL A 107 11.78 -3.56 11.50
N VAL A 108 12.80 -4.23 10.96
CA VAL A 108 12.61 -5.49 10.23
C VAL A 108 12.43 -6.61 11.25
N ARG A 109 11.35 -7.37 11.09
CA ARG A 109 10.99 -8.49 11.96
C ARG A 109 11.58 -9.79 11.43
N GLN A 110 11.50 -10.82 12.26
CA GLN A 110 11.83 -12.19 11.85
C GLN A 110 10.86 -12.69 10.77
N PRO A 111 11.34 -13.48 9.79
CA PRO A 111 10.47 -14.10 8.79
C PRO A 111 9.37 -14.95 9.43
N GLY A 112 8.14 -14.81 8.95
CA GLY A 112 7.00 -15.57 9.45
C GLY A 112 5.66 -15.13 8.86
N CYS A 113 4.57 -15.76 9.30
CA CYS A 113 3.23 -15.43 8.83
C CYS A 113 2.75 -14.04 9.30
N SER A 114 3.13 -13.62 10.51
CA SER A 114 2.75 -12.32 11.10
C SER A 114 1.25 -12.01 10.89
N ALA A 115 0.90 -10.78 10.50
CA ALA A 115 -0.46 -10.32 10.26
C ALA A 115 -1.07 -10.80 8.94
N CYS A 116 -0.42 -11.70 8.18
CA CYS A 116 -0.95 -12.19 6.90
C CYS A 116 -2.24 -13.00 7.05
N LEU A 117 -2.43 -13.68 8.20
CA LEU A 117 -3.57 -14.55 8.48
C LEU A 117 -4.32 -14.19 9.78
N GLY A 118 -3.82 -13.23 10.57
CA GLY A 118 -4.46 -12.82 11.83
C GLY A 118 -4.56 -13.92 12.90
N MET A 119 -3.83 -15.03 12.75
CA MET A 119 -3.84 -16.16 13.69
C MET A 119 -2.84 -16.00 14.84
N ASN A 120 -1.93 -15.04 14.72
CA ASN A 120 -0.88 -14.75 15.70
C ASN A 120 -1.25 -13.50 16.52
N GLU A 121 -0.35 -13.04 17.39
CA GLU A 121 -0.52 -11.80 18.16
C GLU A 121 -0.51 -10.54 17.27
N ASP A 122 0.10 -10.63 16.08
CA ASP A 122 0.08 -9.56 15.08
C ASP A 122 -1.31 -9.42 14.45
N LYS A 123 -2.16 -8.63 15.11
CA LYS A 123 -3.52 -8.28 14.66
C LYS A 123 -3.67 -6.77 14.58
N VAL A 124 -4.15 -6.29 13.43
CA VAL A 124 -4.58 -4.91 13.28
C VAL A 124 -5.83 -4.72 14.14
N PRO A 125 -5.86 -3.73 15.05
CA PRO A 125 -7.03 -3.51 15.91
C PRO A 125 -8.28 -3.12 15.13
N GLU A 126 -9.44 -3.32 15.75
CA GLU A 126 -10.74 -2.95 15.19
C GLU A 126 -10.79 -1.46 14.80
N GLY A 127 -11.35 -1.18 13.62
CA GLY A 127 -11.52 0.17 13.08
C GLY A 127 -10.22 0.82 12.56
N LYS A 128 -9.06 0.20 12.76
CA LYS A 128 -7.77 0.73 12.30
C LYS A 128 -7.52 0.44 10.82
N TYR A 129 -6.91 1.40 10.15
CA TYR A 129 -6.59 1.31 8.73
C TYR A 129 -5.18 0.75 8.53
N CYS A 130 -5.08 -0.30 7.72
CA CYS A 130 -3.82 -0.96 7.39
C CYS A 130 -3.55 -0.89 5.88
N ILE A 131 -2.40 -0.37 5.49
CA ILE A 131 -1.88 -0.55 4.12
C ILE A 131 -1.05 -1.81 4.09
N SER A 132 -1.47 -2.78 3.28
CA SER A 132 -0.97 -4.15 3.32
C SER A 132 -0.47 -4.58 1.95
N THR A 133 0.74 -5.14 1.90
CA THR A 133 1.27 -5.74 0.66
C THR A 133 0.84 -7.19 0.47
N THR A 134 -0.06 -7.71 1.31
CA THR A 134 -0.65 -9.04 1.08
C THR A 134 -1.49 -9.08 -0.19
N ASN A 135 -2.00 -10.26 -0.53
CA ASN A 135 -2.90 -10.46 -1.66
C ASN A 135 -4.36 -10.66 -1.27
N ARG A 136 -4.74 -10.48 0.02
CA ARG A 136 -6.10 -10.73 0.51
C ARG A 136 -6.47 -9.78 1.65
N ASN A 137 -7.64 -9.14 1.54
CA ASN A 137 -8.16 -8.21 2.53
C ASN A 137 -9.63 -8.47 2.90
N PHE A 138 -10.10 -9.71 2.81
CA PHE A 138 -11.46 -10.04 3.28
C PHE A 138 -11.61 -9.77 4.78
N GLU A 139 -12.85 -9.55 5.22
CA GLU A 139 -13.15 -9.15 6.59
C GLU A 139 -12.50 -10.09 7.64
N GLY A 140 -11.86 -9.51 8.64
CA GLY A 140 -11.22 -10.27 9.72
C GLY A 140 -9.84 -10.84 9.38
N ARG A 141 -9.37 -10.76 8.12
CA ARG A 141 -8.13 -11.41 7.66
C ARG A 141 -6.87 -10.99 8.43
N GLN A 142 -6.72 -9.71 8.72
CA GLN A 142 -5.58 -9.18 9.47
C GLN A 142 -5.92 -8.87 10.94
N GLY A 143 -7.12 -9.24 11.38
CA GLY A 143 -7.69 -8.88 12.67
C GLY A 143 -9.20 -8.63 12.56
N PRO A 144 -10.01 -9.03 13.54
CA PRO A 144 -11.44 -8.68 13.57
C PRO A 144 -11.65 -7.17 13.47
N GLY A 145 -12.48 -6.74 12.52
CA GLY A 145 -12.77 -5.32 12.27
C GLY A 145 -11.62 -4.48 11.70
N ALA A 146 -10.50 -5.11 11.29
CA ALA A 146 -9.39 -4.40 10.66
C ALA A 146 -9.75 -3.90 9.24
N ARG A 147 -9.49 -2.63 8.96
CA ARG A 147 -9.80 -2.01 7.66
C ARG A 147 -8.56 -2.06 6.76
N THR A 148 -8.43 -3.15 6.01
CA THR A 148 -7.22 -3.44 5.23
C THR A 148 -7.37 -3.00 3.77
N ILE A 149 -6.40 -2.21 3.31
CA ILE A 149 -6.28 -1.73 1.93
C ILE A 149 -5.04 -2.37 1.31
N LEU A 150 -5.22 -3.06 0.19
CA LEU A 150 -4.10 -3.70 -0.51
C LEU A 150 -3.35 -2.68 -1.36
N ALA A 151 -2.03 -2.67 -1.26
CA ALA A 151 -1.19 -1.79 -2.06
C ALA A 151 0.20 -2.40 -2.30
N GLY A 152 0.94 -1.83 -3.27
CA GLY A 152 2.32 -2.21 -3.52
C GLY A 152 3.31 -1.64 -2.48
N PRO A 153 4.57 -2.11 -2.46
CA PRO A 153 5.60 -1.66 -1.51
C PRO A 153 5.85 -0.16 -1.52
N LEU A 154 5.81 0.49 -2.70
CA LEU A 154 6.02 1.93 -2.82
C LEU A 154 4.89 2.75 -2.19
N VAL A 155 3.63 2.35 -2.37
CA VAL A 155 2.49 3.02 -1.73
C VAL A 155 2.53 2.79 -0.21
N ALA A 156 2.90 1.58 0.23
CA ALA A 156 3.09 1.28 1.64
C ALA A 156 4.19 2.16 2.25
N ALA A 157 5.34 2.31 1.57
CA ALA A 157 6.42 3.19 2.00
C ALA A 157 6.00 4.67 2.05
N ALA A 158 5.33 5.15 1.00
CA ALA A 158 4.83 6.51 0.93
C ALA A 158 3.84 6.82 2.06
N SER A 159 2.93 5.88 2.33
CA SER A 159 1.95 6.02 3.40
C SER A 159 2.58 5.91 4.79
N ALA A 160 3.65 5.11 4.92
CA ALA A 160 4.38 4.96 6.17
C ALA A 160 5.08 6.24 6.63
N ILE A 161 5.56 7.05 5.68
CA ILE A 161 6.29 8.28 5.98
C ILE A 161 5.38 9.51 6.10
N THR A 162 4.22 9.50 5.45
CA THR A 162 3.26 10.61 5.47
C THR A 162 2.14 10.44 6.51
N GLY A 163 1.84 9.20 6.91
CA GLY A 163 0.73 8.90 7.82
C GLY A 163 -0.65 8.89 7.15
N VAL A 164 -0.69 9.05 5.83
CA VAL A 164 -1.91 9.00 5.03
C VAL A 164 -1.67 8.21 3.74
N ILE A 165 -2.72 7.70 3.10
CA ILE A 165 -2.60 7.04 1.80
C ILE A 165 -2.04 8.05 0.80
N THR A 166 -0.84 7.76 0.29
CA THR A 166 -0.08 8.71 -0.54
C THR A 166 0.35 8.07 -1.84
N ASP A 167 0.27 8.85 -2.92
CA ASP A 167 0.86 8.47 -4.20
C ASP A 167 2.40 8.56 -4.11
N PRO A 168 3.14 7.46 -4.31
CA PRO A 168 4.59 7.46 -4.18
C PRO A 168 5.30 8.43 -5.15
N ARG A 169 4.66 8.80 -6.27
CA ARG A 169 5.24 9.73 -7.25
C ARG A 169 5.46 11.12 -6.70
N GLU A 170 4.63 11.56 -5.74
CA GLU A 170 4.78 12.85 -5.07
C GLU A 170 6.11 12.95 -4.32
N LEU A 171 6.61 11.83 -3.80
CA LEU A 171 7.84 11.78 -3.00
C LEU A 171 9.08 11.62 -3.87
N VAL A 172 8.98 10.94 -5.00
CA VAL A 172 10.06 10.80 -5.98
C VAL A 172 10.32 12.14 -6.67
N ASN A 173 9.25 12.87 -7.02
CA ASN A 173 9.38 14.16 -7.69
C ASN A 173 9.91 15.27 -6.76
N ALA A 174 9.56 15.23 -5.47
CA ALA A 174 10.07 16.20 -4.48
C ALA A 174 11.60 16.15 -4.31
N THR A 175 12.22 14.97 -4.47
CA THR A 175 13.69 14.86 -4.41
C THR A 175 14.41 15.38 -5.68
N GLY A 176 13.68 15.59 -6.77
CA GLY A 176 14.22 16.12 -8.03
C GLY A 176 14.21 17.64 -8.13
N SER A 177 13.40 18.35 -7.33
CA SER A 177 13.29 19.81 -7.37
C SER A 177 14.34 20.55 -6.54
N ASP A 178 14.98 19.88 -5.57
CA ASP A 178 15.97 20.52 -4.68
C ASP A 178 17.36 20.69 -5.32
N ASN A 179 17.57 20.16 -6.54
CA ASN A 179 18.82 20.29 -7.30
C ASN A 179 18.73 21.18 -8.56
N ALA A 180 17.63 21.92 -8.75
CA ALA A 180 17.42 22.75 -9.95
C ALA A 180 18.04 24.17 -9.87
N ASN A 181 19.06 24.39 -9.03
CA ASN A 181 19.90 25.59 -9.03
C ASN A 181 21.39 25.19 -9.04
N GLY A 182 21.87 24.69 -10.17
CA GLY A 182 23.28 24.37 -10.34
C GLY A 182 23.59 23.62 -11.62
N SER A 183 23.82 24.38 -12.70
CA SER A 183 24.52 24.00 -13.95
C SER A 183 24.17 22.67 -14.63
N ASP A 184 23.44 22.80 -15.74
CA ASP A 184 23.66 22.12 -17.03
C ASP A 184 24.67 20.95 -17.04
N ASN A 185 24.17 19.71 -17.10
CA ASN A 185 24.76 18.71 -17.98
C ASN A 185 23.76 17.59 -18.29
N THR A 186 23.42 17.50 -19.57
CA THR A 186 22.78 16.37 -20.23
C THR A 186 23.52 15.05 -19.98
N THR A 187 22.83 14.07 -19.40
CA THR A 187 23.01 12.63 -19.71
C THR A 187 21.76 11.86 -19.28
N GLY A 188 21.14 11.20 -20.26
CA GLY A 188 19.87 10.50 -20.12
C GLY A 188 19.93 9.32 -19.16
N ILE A 189 18.92 9.26 -18.29
CA ILE A 189 18.45 8.00 -17.73
C ILE A 189 17.11 7.72 -18.44
N GLU A 190 17.17 6.90 -19.48
CA GLU A 190 15.97 6.34 -20.08
C GLU A 190 15.25 5.48 -19.04
N ASN A 191 14.01 5.86 -18.74
CA ASN A 191 13.04 5.04 -18.02
C ASN A 191 12.71 3.79 -18.84
N THR A 192 13.45 2.69 -18.65
CA THR A 192 13.07 1.39 -19.18
C THR A 192 12.03 0.72 -18.26
N TYR A 193 10.83 1.28 -18.25
CA TYR A 193 9.64 0.63 -17.73
C TYR A 193 8.48 0.80 -18.72
N ASN A 194 8.68 0.37 -19.97
CA ASN A 194 7.57 -0.13 -20.77
C ASN A 194 8.03 -0.94 -21.99
N SER A 195 7.13 -1.85 -22.42
CA SER A 195 7.15 -2.68 -23.63
C SER A 195 8.02 -3.95 -23.61
N LYS A 196 7.48 -5.03 -23.03
CA LYS A 196 7.48 -6.35 -23.71
C LYS A 196 6.18 -7.09 -23.42
N SER A 197 5.15 -6.76 -24.19
CA SER A 197 4.19 -7.74 -24.66
C SER A 197 3.67 -7.29 -26.02
N ALA A 198 4.22 -7.86 -27.09
CA ALA A 198 3.57 -8.05 -28.38
C ALA A 198 4.37 -9.08 -29.21
N ASN A 199 3.69 -10.19 -29.52
CA ASN A 199 3.91 -11.14 -30.62
C ASN A 199 5.23 -11.90 -30.77
N THR A 200 5.16 -13.23 -30.80
CA THR A 200 5.05 -14.15 -31.98
C THR A 200 5.44 -15.55 -31.44
N LYS A 201 4.84 -16.71 -31.70
CA LYS A 201 4.06 -17.33 -32.78
C LYS A 201 3.20 -18.43 -32.14
#